data_AF-A0A2V8RUA7-F1
#
_entry.id   AF-A0A2V8RUA7-F1
#
_cell.length_a   1.000
_cell.length_b   1.000
_cell.length_c   1.000
_cell.angle_alpha   90.00
_cell.angle_beta   90.00
_cell.angle_gamma   90.00
#
_symmetry.space_group_name_H-M   'P 1'
#
loop_
_entity.id
_entity.type
_entity.pdbx_description
1 polymer ?
#
loop_
_entity_poly.entity_id
_entity_poly.type
_entity_poly.pdbx_seq_one_letter_code
_entity_poly.pdbx_strand_id
1 'polypeptide(L)'
;MRGIDSKEVAEKVEKIVRSKAGEGDLTQILAELQKINRRLDNLETVSNSRPEVSNPQLIHPSQERFEIAEAMADAIFAGVHKEKACTFEPNGKPCDHCSMCSARGF
;
A
#
# COMPACT_ATOMS: atom_id res chain seq x y z
N MET A 1 61.95 -6.08 15.74
CA MET A 1 60.51 -5.85 15.45
C MET A 1 60.37 -5.80 13.93
N ARG A 2 59.69 -6.77 13.31
CA ARG A 2 59.46 -6.77 11.85
C ARG A 2 58.33 -5.78 11.56
N GLY A 3 58.67 -4.66 10.93
CA GLY A 3 57.68 -3.70 10.45
C GLY A 3 56.86 -4.35 9.34
N ILE A 4 55.55 -4.35 9.49
CA ILE A 4 54.65 -4.81 8.43
C ILE A 4 54.70 -3.75 7.33
N ASP A 5 55.13 -4.15 6.12
CA ASP A 5 55.25 -3.25 4.98
C ASP A 5 53.86 -2.71 4.60
N SER A 6 53.68 -1.39 4.68
CA SER A 6 52.41 -0.71 4.41
C SER A 6 51.85 -1.03 3.01
N LYS A 7 52.73 -1.32 2.04
CA LYS A 7 52.36 -1.79 0.70
C LYS A 7 51.66 -3.15 0.71
N GLU A 8 52.15 -4.09 1.51
CA GLU A 8 51.56 -5.44 1.61
C GLU A 8 50.16 -5.39 2.24
N VAL A 9 49.97 -4.48 3.20
CA VAL A 9 48.68 -4.24 3.83
C VAL A 9 47.71 -3.61 2.84
N ALA A 10 48.13 -2.60 2.08
CA ALA A 10 47.30 -1.95 1.08
C ALA A 10 46.83 -2.92 -0.01
N GLU A 11 47.74 -3.79 -0.50
CA GLU A 11 47.42 -4.80 -1.50
C GLU A 11 46.43 -5.86 -0.96
N LYS A 12 46.59 -6.30 0.29
CA LYS A 12 45.62 -7.18 0.96
C LYS A 12 44.25 -6.54 1.11
N VAL A 13 44.19 -5.26 1.46
CA VAL A 13 42.94 -4.52 1.61
C VAL A 13 42.21 -4.38 0.28
N GLU A 14 42.91 -4.01 -0.80
CA GLU A 14 42.30 -3.94 -2.13
C GLU A 14 41.76 -5.29 -2.60
N LYS A 15 42.51 -6.38 -2.37
CA LYS A 15 42.08 -7.73 -2.72
C LYS A 15 40.83 -8.15 -1.95
N ILE A 16 40.76 -7.82 -0.65
CA ILE A 16 39.58 -8.10 0.19
C ILE A 16 38.39 -7.25 -0.25
N VAL A 17 38.56 -5.96 -0.50
CA VAL A 17 37.47 -5.07 -0.94
C VAL A 17 36.89 -5.54 -2.28
N ARG A 18 37.75 -5.93 -3.23
CA ARG A 18 37.33 -6.43 -4.55
C ARG A 18 36.65 -7.80 -4.50
N SER A 19 36.93 -8.60 -3.47
CA SER A 19 36.26 -9.91 -3.25
C SER A 19 35.02 -9.80 -2.36
N LYS A 20 34.88 -8.75 -1.53
CA LYS A 20 33.70 -8.47 -0.69
C LYS A 20 32.65 -7.64 -1.41
N ALA A 21 33.06 -6.71 -2.27
CA ALA A 21 32.19 -6.05 -3.23
C ALA A 21 31.96 -7.03 -4.38
N GLY A 22 31.07 -7.99 -4.17
CA GLY A 22 30.70 -8.97 -5.18
C GLY A 22 30.12 -8.25 -6.39
N GLU A 23 30.93 -8.08 -7.43
CA GLU A 23 30.49 -7.66 -8.76
C GLU A 23 29.35 -8.57 -9.27
N GLY A 24 29.34 -9.83 -8.82
CA GLY A 24 28.24 -10.79 -8.98
C GLY A 24 26.92 -10.39 -8.30
N ASP A 25 26.97 -9.75 -7.13
CA ASP A 25 25.80 -9.36 -6.36
C ASP A 25 25.12 -8.13 -6.98
N LEU A 26 25.92 -7.16 -7.43
CA LEU A 26 25.45 -6.00 -8.20
C LEU A 26 24.83 -6.40 -9.54
N THR A 27 25.46 -7.33 -10.26
CA THR A 27 24.91 -7.85 -11.52
C THR A 27 23.62 -8.66 -11.31
N GLN A 28 23.51 -9.38 -10.19
CA GLN A 28 22.29 -10.09 -9.80
C GLN A 28 21.16 -9.13 -9.44
N ILE A 29 21.45 -8.05 -8.71
CA ILE A 29 20.49 -6.96 -8.43
C ILE A 29 20.01 -6.31 -9.72
N LEU A 30 20.93 -5.97 -10.64
CA LEU A 30 20.58 -5.37 -11.93
C LEU A 30 19.71 -6.31 -12.78
N ALA A 31 19.99 -7.61 -12.75
CA ALA A 31 19.19 -8.61 -13.46
C ALA A 31 17.77 -8.72 -12.89
N GLU A 32 17.61 -8.72 -11.55
CA GLU A 32 16.28 -8.73 -10.92
C GLU A 32 15.51 -7.43 -11.19
N LEU A 33 16.17 -6.27 -11.22
CA LEU A 33 15.52 -5.00 -11.60
C LEU A 33 15.02 -5.03 -13.05
N GLN A 34 15.81 -5.55 -13.99
CA GLN A 34 15.37 -5.72 -15.38
C GLN A 34 14.16 -6.65 -15.50
N LYS A 35 14.13 -7.72 -14.70
CA LYS A 35 13.01 -8.66 -14.65
C LYS A 35 11.74 -8.01 -14.10
N ILE A 36 11.85 -7.13 -13.10
CA ILE A 36 10.72 -6.35 -12.57
C ILE A 36 10.18 -5.42 -13.65
N ASN A 37 11.04 -4.65 -14.32
CA ASN A 37 10.61 -3.72 -15.38
C ASN A 37 9.88 -4.44 -16.51
N ARG A 38 10.39 -5.58 -17.00
CA ARG A 38 9.70 -6.37 -18.03
C ARG A 38 8.31 -6.84 -17.58
N ARG A 39 8.13 -7.17 -16.30
CA ARG A 39 6.83 -7.56 -15.77
C ARG A 39 5.87 -6.36 -15.69
N LEU A 40 6.37 -5.18 -15.36
CA LEU A 40 5.58 -3.95 -15.36
C LEU A 40 5.15 -3.58 -16.78
N ASP A 41 6.05 -3.62 -17.77
CA ASP A 41 5.71 -3.38 -19.18
C ASP A 41 4.61 -4.33 -19.69
N ASN A 42 4.68 -5.60 -19.30
CA ASN A 42 3.66 -6.60 -19.63
C ASN A 42 2.32 -6.31 -18.93
N LEU A 43 2.35 -5.82 -17.68
CA LEU A 43 1.13 -5.46 -16.96
C LEU A 43 0.51 -4.18 -17.51
N GLU A 44 1.30 -3.20 -17.93
CA GLU A 44 0.81 -1.97 -18.55
C GLU A 44 0.19 -2.25 -19.92
N THR A 45 0.80 -3.14 -20.72
CA THR A 45 0.22 -3.58 -21.99
C THR A 45 -1.08 -4.37 -21.79
N VAL A 46 -1.15 -5.26 -20.79
CA VAL A 46 -2.38 -6.01 -20.44
C VAL A 46 -3.44 -5.10 -19.80
N SER A 47 -3.06 -4.08 -19.04
CA SER A 47 -3.99 -3.13 -18.41
C SER A 47 -4.56 -2.13 -19.41
N ASN A 48 -3.84 -1.82 -20.50
CA ASN A 48 -4.37 -1.05 -21.62
C ASN A 48 -5.37 -1.86 -22.47
N SER A 49 -5.28 -3.18 -22.45
CA SER A 49 -6.39 -4.06 -22.84
C SER A 49 -7.25 -4.37 -21.62
N ARG A 50 -7.78 -3.37 -20.93
CA ARG A 50 -8.93 -3.60 -20.06
C ARG A 50 -10.03 -4.08 -21.03
N PRO A 51 -10.48 -5.35 -21.01
CA PRO A 51 -11.85 -5.54 -21.42
C PRO A 51 -12.59 -4.67 -20.41
N GLU A 52 -13.19 -3.58 -20.87
CA GLU A 52 -14.37 -3.13 -20.16
C GLU A 52 -15.16 -4.42 -19.94
N VAL A 53 -15.31 -4.82 -18.67
CA VAL A 53 -16.26 -5.86 -18.31
C VAL A 53 -17.63 -5.20 -18.45
N SER A 54 -17.92 -4.70 -19.65
CA SER A 54 -19.23 -4.46 -20.20
C SER A 54 -19.76 -5.85 -20.51
N ASN A 55 -19.94 -6.66 -19.47
CA ASN A 55 -20.81 -7.80 -19.54
C ASN A 55 -22.20 -7.25 -19.21
N PRO A 56 -23.06 -6.96 -20.21
CA PRO A 56 -24.42 -6.47 -19.94
C PRO A 56 -25.26 -7.45 -19.10
N GLN A 57 -24.77 -8.68 -18.87
CA GLN A 57 -25.37 -9.69 -17.99
C GLN A 57 -24.95 -9.56 -16.51
N LEU A 58 -24.08 -8.62 -16.13
CA LEU A 58 -23.68 -8.40 -14.73
C LEU A 58 -24.60 -7.42 -13.97
N ILE A 59 -25.67 -6.93 -14.60
CA ILE A 59 -26.70 -6.15 -13.91
C ILE A 59 -27.61 -7.14 -13.18
N HIS A 60 -27.22 -7.49 -11.95
CA HIS A 60 -28.07 -8.32 -11.11
C HIS A 60 -29.33 -7.53 -10.74
N PRO A 61 -30.53 -8.13 -10.71
CA PRO A 61 -31.77 -7.43 -10.36
C PRO A 61 -31.77 -6.75 -8.97
N SER A 62 -30.82 -7.09 -8.10
CA SER A 62 -30.64 -6.42 -6.82
C SER A 62 -29.83 -5.13 -6.90
N GLN A 63 -29.16 -4.84 -8.02
CA GLN A 63 -28.28 -3.68 -8.17
C GLN A 63 -29.03 -2.38 -7.91
N GLU A 64 -30.20 -2.22 -8.52
CA GLU A 64 -31.09 -1.07 -8.29
C GLU A 64 -31.52 -0.96 -6.82
N ARG A 65 -31.77 -2.09 -6.15
CA ARG A 65 -32.13 -2.10 -4.72
C ARG A 65 -30.95 -1.69 -3.83
N PHE A 66 -29.73 -2.07 -4.21
CA PHE A 66 -28.52 -1.67 -3.51
C PHE A 66 -28.24 -0.18 -3.70
N GLU A 67 -28.39 0.35 -4.91
CA GLU A 67 -28.22 1.78 -5.20
C GLU A 67 -29.22 2.64 -4.40
N ILE A 68 -30.48 2.20 -4.29
CA ILE A 68 -31.48 2.88 -3.45
C ILE A 68 -31.07 2.82 -1.97
N ALA A 69 -30.62 1.66 -1.48
CA ALA A 69 -30.20 1.50 -0.09
C ALA A 69 -28.95 2.35 0.24
N GLU A 70 -28.01 2.45 -0.70
CA GLU A 70 -26.80 3.28 -0.61
C GLU A 70 -27.17 4.77 -0.55
N ALA A 71 -28.00 5.25 -1.49
CA ALA A 71 -28.47 6.64 -1.48
C ALA A 71 -29.24 6.99 -0.20
N MET A 72 -30.01 6.05 0.36
CA MET A 72 -30.68 6.23 1.65
C MET A 72 -29.69 6.31 2.82
N ALA A 73 -28.67 5.46 2.84
CA ALA A 73 -27.62 5.51 3.84
C ALA A 73 -26.87 6.85 3.78
N ASP A 74 -26.46 7.27 2.58
CA ASP A 74 -25.78 8.54 2.36
C ASP A 74 -26.62 9.74 2.80
N ALA A 75 -27.93 9.75 2.51
CA ALA A 75 -28.83 10.80 2.97
C ALA A 75 -28.95 10.84 4.51
N ILE A 76 -28.96 9.67 5.17
CA ILE A 76 -28.97 9.57 6.63
C ILE A 76 -27.65 10.12 7.19
N PHE A 77 -26.50 9.68 6.67
CA PHE A 77 -25.20 10.10 7.18
C PHE A 77 -24.88 11.56 6.88
N ALA A 78 -25.24 12.07 5.70
CA ALA A 78 -25.10 13.49 5.34
C ALA A 78 -25.88 14.42 6.30
N GLY A 79 -27.02 13.97 6.81
CA GLY A 79 -27.80 14.69 7.82
C GLY A 79 -27.32 14.51 9.27
N VAL A 80 -26.47 13.52 9.54
CA VAL A 80 -25.98 13.14 10.87
C VAL A 80 -24.68 13.85 11.27
N HIS A 81 -24.11 14.71 10.40
CA HIS A 81 -22.95 15.55 10.74
C HIS A 81 -23.21 16.68 11.76
N LYS A 82 -24.35 16.68 12.46
CA LYS A 82 -24.45 17.35 13.75
C LYS A 82 -23.85 16.42 14.79
N GLU A 83 -22.55 16.59 15.05
CA GLU A 83 -21.79 15.84 16.06
C GLU A 83 -22.63 15.63 17.31
N LYS A 84 -23.06 14.38 17.51
CA LYS A 84 -23.90 14.05 18.66
C LYS A 84 -23.01 14.06 19.90
N ALA A 85 -23.43 14.75 20.96
CA ALA A 85 -22.69 14.73 22.22
C ALA A 85 -22.71 13.33 22.83
N CYS A 86 -21.60 12.90 23.44
CA CYS A 86 -21.53 11.63 24.16
C CYS A 86 -22.45 11.68 25.39
N THR A 87 -23.47 10.83 25.46
CA THR A 87 -24.41 10.78 26.61
C THR A 87 -23.77 10.30 27.90
N PHE A 88 -22.57 9.72 27.83
CA PHE A 88 -21.80 9.25 28.99
C PHE A 88 -20.76 10.28 29.46
N GLU A 89 -20.43 11.29 28.66
CA GLU A 89 -19.52 12.34 29.09
C GLU A 89 -20.32 13.51 29.70
N PRO A 90 -20.16 13.79 31.00
CA PRO A 90 -20.95 14.80 31.69
C PRO A 90 -20.70 16.23 31.17
N ASN A 91 -19.60 16.44 30.44
CA ASN A 91 -19.21 17.73 29.89
C ASN A 91 -19.81 18.02 28.51
N GLY A 92 -20.63 17.11 27.97
CA GLY A 92 -21.32 17.33 26.69
C GLY A 92 -20.39 17.56 25.50
N LYS A 93 -19.17 17.00 25.54
CA LYS A 93 -18.24 17.13 24.42
C LYS A 93 -18.77 16.37 23.20
N PRO A 94 -18.41 16.81 21.97
CA PRO A 94 -18.70 16.06 20.76
C PRO A 94 -18.11 14.66 20.87
N CYS A 95 -18.86 13.67 20.39
CA CYS A 95 -18.46 12.27 20.46
C CYS A 95 -17.13 12.04 19.75
N ASP A 96 -16.19 11.37 20.44
CA ASP A 96 -14.87 11.00 19.93
C ASP A 96 -14.85 9.62 19.22
N HIS A 97 -16.03 9.05 18.98
CA HIS A 97 -16.23 7.71 18.42
C HIS A 97 -15.39 6.61 19.12
N CYS A 98 -15.17 6.73 20.43
CA CYS A 98 -14.59 5.64 21.20
C CYS A 98 -15.37 4.32 20.99
N SER A 99 -14.78 3.17 21.32
CA SER A 99 -15.37 1.85 21.05
C SER A 99 -16.82 1.70 21.54
N MET A 100 -17.20 2.43 22.60
CA MET A 100 -18.57 2.44 23.15
C MET A 100 -19.59 3.21 22.30
N CYS A 101 -19.17 4.27 21.62
CA CYS A 101 -20.03 5.09 20.75
C CYS A 101 -20.10 4.50 19.34
N SER A 102 -18.95 4.08 18.81
CA SER A 102 -18.85 3.38 17.52
C SER A 102 -19.74 2.13 17.46
N ALA A 103 -19.77 1.32 18.53
CA ALA A 103 -20.61 0.11 18.59
C ALA A 103 -22.13 0.41 18.60
N ARG A 104 -22.53 1.65 18.89
CA ARG A 104 -23.94 2.08 18.96
C ARG A 104 -24.37 2.93 17.76
N GLY A 105 -23.51 3.08 16.75
CA GLY A 105 -23.80 3.95 15.60
C GLY A 105 -23.87 5.43 15.98
N PHE A 106 -23.06 5.82 16.96
CA PHE A 106 -22.83 7.21 17.37
C PHE A 106 -21.46 7.66 16.93
#